data_AF-A0A934ZZE8-F1
#
_entry.id   AF-A0A934ZZE8-F1
#
_cell.length_a   1.000
_cell.length_b   1.000
_cell.length_c   1.000
_cell.angle_alpha   90.00
_cell.angle_beta   90.00
_cell.angle_gamma   90.00
#
_symmetry.space_group_name_H-M   'P 1'
#
loop_
_entity.id
_entity.type
_entity.pdbx_description
1 polymer ?
#
loop_
_entity_poly.entity_id
_entity_poly.type
_entity_poly.pdbx_seq_one_letter_code
_entity_poly.pdbx_strand_id
1 'polypeptide(L)'
;MIKTLSLILCCITLPLLAQESAAQQPPAAAENTGANASILRAASGSYAYRAKDGRARGEERFQMLVHADGSRSLLMWHDLFARNAQFTVALRVAADFRPVEAYASYWNGGAYKGASLIRVAGKHLSVSFGGPAGQIDQTIDVPAVFSLGTHPVAGDGWHVAGLDAKVTGAQTLSLASVEASTDINRPMLVTVVPLQVERMGSERITVAAGTFDTTHYRLAGVNDIWVLDDDLIVVKSVSTTRGLEYELTTLTQSRGHL
;
A
#
# COMPACT_ATOMS: atom_id res chain seq x y z
N MET A 1 -56.79 -68.00 -42.40
CA MET A 1 -57.55 -67.67 -41.16
C MET A 1 -56.62 -67.00 -40.18
N ILE A 2 -57.14 -66.02 -39.43
CA ILE A 2 -56.51 -65.19 -38.37
C ILE A 2 -55.88 -63.87 -38.88
N LYS A 3 -56.53 -62.78 -38.43
CA LYS A 3 -56.12 -61.37 -38.46
C LYS A 3 -55.02 -61.12 -37.44
N THR A 4 -54.08 -60.23 -37.73
CA THR A 4 -53.41 -59.46 -36.65
C THR A 4 -53.20 -58.02 -37.09
N LEU A 5 -53.76 -57.14 -36.28
CA LEU A 5 -53.73 -55.68 -36.30
C LEU A 5 -52.34 -55.21 -35.81
N SER A 6 -51.76 -54.16 -36.39
CA SER A 6 -50.70 -53.40 -35.70
C SER A 6 -50.89 -51.90 -35.85
N LEU A 7 -50.87 -51.28 -34.67
CA LEU A 7 -51.14 -49.90 -34.31
C LEU A 7 -50.29 -48.89 -35.08
N ILE A 8 -50.93 -47.82 -35.56
CA ILE A 8 -50.26 -46.59 -35.94
C ILE A 8 -50.04 -45.77 -34.66
N LEU A 9 -48.78 -45.62 -34.25
CA LEU A 9 -48.38 -44.76 -33.14
C LEU A 9 -48.23 -43.32 -33.67
N CYS A 10 -49.18 -42.45 -33.33
CA CYS A 10 -49.12 -41.03 -33.67
C CYS A 10 -48.27 -40.31 -32.60
N CYS A 11 -47.00 -40.03 -32.91
CA CYS A 11 -46.16 -39.19 -32.06
C CYS A 11 -46.59 -37.72 -32.20
N ILE A 12 -47.28 -37.19 -31.19
CA ILE A 12 -47.54 -35.75 -31.05
C ILE A 12 -46.30 -35.13 -30.41
N THR A 13 -45.53 -34.38 -31.20
CA THR A 13 -44.45 -33.52 -30.70
C THR A 13 -45.05 -32.22 -30.16
N LEU A 14 -45.16 -32.10 -28.83
CA LEU A 14 -45.42 -30.84 -28.15
C LEU A 14 -44.14 -29.97 -28.21
N PRO A 15 -44.17 -28.74 -28.75
CA PRO A 15 -43.03 -27.85 -28.66
C PRO A 15 -42.88 -27.37 -27.20
N LEU A 16 -41.74 -27.69 -26.61
CA LEU A 16 -41.30 -27.14 -25.32
C LEU A 16 -40.99 -25.66 -25.54
N LEU A 17 -41.94 -24.78 -25.18
CA LEU A 17 -41.67 -23.34 -25.10
C LEU A 17 -40.71 -23.11 -23.93
N ALA A 18 -39.43 -22.95 -24.23
CA ALA A 18 -38.47 -22.40 -23.30
C ALA A 18 -38.92 -20.96 -22.99
N GLN A 19 -39.52 -20.74 -21.83
CA GLN A 19 -39.62 -19.40 -21.26
C GLN A 19 -38.19 -18.97 -20.92
N GLU A 20 -37.57 -18.19 -21.80
CA GLU A 20 -36.47 -17.32 -21.40
C GLU A 20 -37.00 -16.40 -20.31
N SER A 21 -36.70 -16.73 -19.07
CA SER A 21 -36.79 -15.78 -17.97
C SER A 21 -35.78 -14.69 -18.29
N ALA A 22 -36.25 -13.62 -18.92
CA ALA A 22 -35.49 -12.39 -19.05
C ALA A 22 -35.20 -11.91 -17.62
N ALA A 23 -34.02 -12.27 -17.11
CA ALA A 23 -33.55 -11.80 -15.82
C ALA A 23 -33.59 -10.27 -15.89
N GLN A 24 -34.52 -9.69 -15.14
CA GLN A 24 -34.76 -8.26 -15.13
C GLN A 24 -33.47 -7.62 -14.61
N GLN A 25 -32.76 -6.92 -15.50
CA GLN A 25 -31.51 -6.27 -15.15
C GLN A 25 -31.80 -5.31 -13.99
N PRO A 26 -31.05 -5.38 -12.88
CA PRO A 26 -31.32 -4.52 -11.73
C PRO A 26 -31.32 -3.06 -12.21
N PRO A 27 -32.22 -2.22 -11.67
CA PRO A 27 -32.28 -0.82 -12.07
C PRO A 27 -30.89 -0.21 -11.95
N ALA A 28 -30.51 0.58 -12.96
CA ALA A 28 -29.24 1.30 -12.92
C ALA A 28 -29.20 2.12 -11.63
N ALA A 29 -28.12 1.95 -10.85
CA ALA A 29 -27.92 2.77 -9.66
C ALA A 29 -27.93 4.25 -10.08
N ALA A 30 -28.62 5.08 -9.31
CA ALA A 30 -28.61 6.52 -9.54
C ALA A 30 -27.16 7.04 -9.50
N GLU A 31 -26.81 7.90 -10.46
CA GLU A 31 -25.50 8.54 -10.47
C GLU A 31 -25.33 9.40 -9.22
N ASN A 32 -24.21 9.24 -8.52
CA ASN A 32 -23.92 10.05 -7.34
C ASN A 32 -23.52 11.47 -7.76
N THR A 33 -24.33 12.46 -7.42
CA THR A 33 -24.02 13.88 -7.62
C THR A 33 -23.49 14.57 -6.36
N GLY A 34 -23.33 13.82 -5.26
CA GLY A 34 -22.84 14.31 -3.97
C GLY A 34 -21.37 13.95 -3.70
N ALA A 35 -20.98 14.01 -2.43
CA ALA A 35 -19.65 13.58 -2.00
C ALA A 35 -19.42 12.09 -2.31
N ASN A 36 -18.17 11.72 -2.62
CA ASN A 36 -17.82 10.32 -2.81
C ASN A 36 -17.76 9.61 -1.45
N ALA A 37 -18.81 8.88 -1.10
CA ALA A 37 -18.92 8.15 0.17
C ALA A 37 -17.84 7.08 0.38
N SER A 38 -17.10 6.68 -0.68
CA SER A 38 -15.97 5.76 -0.55
C SER A 38 -14.68 6.42 -0.06
N ILE A 39 -14.63 7.76 0.03
CA ILE A 39 -13.46 8.53 0.48
C ILE A 39 -13.88 9.45 1.63
N LEU A 40 -13.54 9.06 2.86
CA LEU A 40 -13.81 9.84 4.07
C LEU A 40 -12.82 10.99 4.24
N ARG A 41 -11.55 10.74 3.94
CA ARG A 41 -10.48 11.75 3.98
C ARG A 41 -9.50 11.49 2.87
N ALA A 42 -8.87 12.55 2.40
CA ALA A 42 -7.73 12.45 1.50
C ALA A 42 -6.62 13.36 1.98
N ALA A 43 -5.39 12.93 1.76
CA ALA A 43 -4.21 13.76 1.89
C ALA A 43 -3.33 13.57 0.65
N SER A 44 -2.64 14.61 0.23
CA SER A 44 -1.63 14.53 -0.82
C SER A 44 -0.48 15.46 -0.49
N GLY A 45 0.73 15.10 -0.88
CA GLY A 45 1.89 15.91 -0.60
C GLY A 45 3.10 15.50 -1.40
N SER A 46 4.19 16.19 -1.12
CA SER A 46 5.48 15.95 -1.78
C SER A 46 6.62 16.06 -0.79
N TYR A 47 7.63 15.21 -0.93
CA TYR A 47 8.85 15.21 -0.14
C TYR A 47 10.05 15.62 -0.98
N ALA A 48 10.93 16.43 -0.40
CA ALA A 48 12.26 16.64 -0.94
C ALA A 48 13.24 15.68 -0.28
N TYR A 49 13.99 14.92 -1.08
CA TYR A 49 15.06 14.06 -0.59
C TYR A 49 16.40 14.78 -0.68
N ARG A 50 17.11 14.87 0.44
CA ARG A 50 18.40 15.58 0.50
C ARG A 50 19.46 14.75 1.21
N ALA A 51 20.72 14.99 0.83
CA ALA A 51 21.84 14.66 1.68
C ALA A 51 21.95 15.69 2.81
N LYS A 52 22.66 15.35 3.89
CA LYS A 52 22.89 16.23 5.04
C LYS A 52 23.57 17.56 4.67
N ASP A 53 24.32 17.60 3.58
CA ASP A 53 24.94 18.82 3.03
C ASP A 53 23.99 19.66 2.15
N GLY A 54 22.70 19.31 2.11
CA GLY A 54 21.64 20.03 1.39
C GLY A 54 21.49 19.63 -0.08
N ARG A 55 22.41 18.83 -0.64
CA ARG A 55 22.31 18.39 -2.04
C ARG A 55 21.03 17.60 -2.26
N ALA A 56 20.29 17.97 -3.30
CA ALA A 56 19.09 17.25 -3.70
C ALA A 56 19.45 15.83 -4.17
N ARG A 57 18.59 14.88 -3.83
CA ARG A 57 18.75 13.46 -4.15
C ARG A 57 17.55 12.84 -4.85
N GLY A 58 16.38 13.43 -4.68
CA GLY A 58 15.13 12.93 -5.22
C GLY A 58 13.92 13.76 -4.79
N GLU A 59 12.77 13.38 -5.30
CA GLU A 59 11.46 13.87 -4.92
C GLU A 59 10.50 12.68 -4.81
N GLU A 60 9.60 12.74 -3.85
CA GLU A 60 8.49 11.81 -3.75
C GLU A 60 7.17 12.57 -3.73
N ARG A 61 6.14 12.01 -4.36
CA ARG A 61 4.76 12.49 -4.30
C ARG A 61 3.88 11.38 -3.79
N PHE A 62 2.90 11.73 -2.96
CA PHE A 62 1.95 10.77 -2.46
C PHE A 62 0.52 11.27 -2.51
N GLN A 63 -0.40 10.32 -2.55
CA GLN A 63 -1.82 10.51 -2.29
C GLN A 63 -2.29 9.40 -1.36
N MET A 64 -2.90 9.79 -0.25
CA MET A 64 -3.51 8.90 0.71
C MET A 64 -5.03 9.10 0.69
N LEU A 65 -5.75 8.00 0.74
CA LEU A 65 -7.20 7.95 0.87
C LEU A 65 -7.55 7.15 2.12
N VAL A 66 -8.46 7.68 2.94
CA VAL A 66 -9.09 6.96 4.05
C VAL A 66 -10.50 6.59 3.60
N HIS A 67 -10.85 5.31 3.68
CA HIS A 67 -12.11 4.76 3.20
C HIS A 67 -13.14 4.62 4.33
N ALA A 68 -14.39 4.37 3.96
CA ALA A 68 -15.52 4.25 4.88
C ALA A 68 -15.35 3.14 5.94
N ASP A 69 -14.62 2.08 5.61
CA ASP A 69 -14.29 0.98 6.51
C ASP A 69 -13.06 1.26 7.40
N GLY A 70 -12.51 2.47 7.33
CA GLY A 70 -11.29 2.88 8.03
C GLY A 70 -9.99 2.43 7.35
N SER A 71 -10.06 1.62 6.29
CA SER A 71 -8.87 1.23 5.52
C SER A 71 -8.23 2.44 4.85
N ARG A 72 -6.91 2.33 4.59
CA ARG A 72 -6.14 3.42 3.98
C ARG A 72 -5.41 2.90 2.75
N SER A 73 -5.47 3.67 1.68
CA SER A 73 -4.71 3.45 0.45
C SER A 73 -3.71 4.58 0.28
N LEU A 74 -2.46 4.25 0.00
CA LEU A 74 -1.35 5.18 -0.19
C LEU A 74 -0.69 4.91 -1.53
N LEU A 75 -0.82 5.87 -2.45
CA LEU A 75 -0.17 5.87 -3.75
C LEU A 75 1.07 6.75 -3.63
N MET A 76 2.21 6.24 -4.09
CA MET A 76 3.51 6.90 -3.98
C MET A 76 4.23 6.80 -5.32
N TRP A 77 4.78 7.93 -5.76
CA TRP A 77 5.71 8.02 -6.86
C TRP A 77 6.98 8.69 -6.37
N HIS A 78 8.12 8.05 -6.55
CA HIS A 78 9.40 8.53 -6.04
C HIS A 78 10.43 8.47 -7.16
N ASP A 79 10.98 9.64 -7.51
CA ASP A 79 12.18 9.78 -8.33
C ASP A 79 13.39 10.00 -7.43
N LEU A 80 14.22 8.97 -7.30
CA LEU A 80 15.49 9.01 -6.58
C LEU A 80 16.64 9.15 -7.59
N PHE A 81 16.68 10.29 -8.29
CA PHE A 81 17.68 10.56 -9.33
C PHE A 81 19.13 10.37 -8.85
N ALA A 82 19.44 10.61 -7.57
CA ALA A 82 20.79 10.39 -7.04
C ALA A 82 21.23 8.92 -6.99
N ARG A 83 20.33 7.98 -7.28
CA ARG A 83 20.64 6.56 -7.48
C ARG A 83 20.18 6.04 -8.85
N ASN A 84 19.75 6.92 -9.75
CA ASN A 84 19.07 6.55 -11.00
C ASN A 84 17.95 5.52 -10.75
N ALA A 85 17.13 5.77 -9.72
CA ALA A 85 16.08 4.86 -9.28
C ALA A 85 14.72 5.55 -9.30
N GLN A 86 13.67 4.82 -9.68
CA GLN A 86 12.29 5.28 -9.65
C GLN A 86 11.40 4.19 -9.05
N PHE A 87 10.49 4.59 -8.15
CA PHE A 87 9.57 3.71 -7.47
C PHE A 87 8.13 4.17 -7.71
N THR A 88 7.26 3.27 -8.14
CA THR A 88 5.81 3.45 -8.13
C THR A 88 5.20 2.43 -7.19
N VAL A 89 4.48 2.88 -6.17
CA VAL A 89 3.89 2.01 -5.16
C VAL A 89 2.43 2.38 -4.92
N ALA A 90 1.56 1.38 -4.82
CA ALA A 90 0.22 1.52 -4.24
C ALA A 90 0.14 0.55 -3.07
N LEU A 91 -0.01 1.06 -1.85
CA LEU A 91 -0.01 0.31 -0.61
C LEU A 91 -1.36 0.46 0.08
N ARG A 92 -1.95 -0.64 0.55
CA ARG A 92 -3.20 -0.62 1.31
C ARG A 92 -3.05 -1.30 2.66
N VAL A 93 -3.62 -0.67 3.68
CA VAL A 93 -3.73 -1.21 5.03
C VAL A 93 -5.19 -1.21 5.49
N ALA A 94 -5.53 -2.13 6.39
CA ALA A 94 -6.80 -2.17 7.08
C ALA A 94 -6.91 -1.00 8.11
N ALA A 95 -8.05 -0.92 8.79
CA ALA A 95 -8.31 0.16 9.75
C ALA A 95 -7.29 0.23 10.90
N ASP A 96 -6.77 -0.93 11.30
CA ASP A 96 -5.71 -1.13 12.31
C ASP A 96 -4.28 -1.01 11.74
N PHE A 97 -4.14 -0.46 10.53
CA PHE A 97 -2.88 -0.34 9.78
C PHE A 97 -2.22 -1.66 9.38
N ARG A 98 -2.89 -2.81 9.55
CA ARG A 98 -2.34 -4.07 9.08
C ARG A 98 -2.29 -4.10 7.54
N PRO A 99 -1.16 -4.46 6.90
CA PRO A 99 -1.09 -4.58 5.45
C PRO A 99 -2.12 -5.54 4.88
N VAL A 100 -2.76 -5.12 3.79
CA VAL A 100 -3.74 -5.91 3.02
C VAL A 100 -3.17 -6.30 1.67
N GLU A 101 -2.64 -5.32 0.94
CA GLU A 101 -2.06 -5.53 -0.38
C GLU A 101 -1.10 -4.39 -0.74
N ALA A 102 -0.20 -4.68 -1.69
CA ALA A 102 0.60 -3.65 -2.33
C ALA A 102 0.94 -4.01 -3.77
N TYR A 103 1.04 -3.00 -4.62
CA TYR A 103 1.75 -3.05 -5.88
C TYR A 103 3.02 -2.22 -5.76
N ALA A 104 4.14 -2.72 -6.24
CA ALA A 104 5.41 -1.99 -6.30
C ALA A 104 6.09 -2.26 -7.64
N SER A 105 6.54 -1.21 -8.33
CA SER A 105 7.29 -1.30 -9.59
C SER A 105 8.52 -0.42 -9.53
N TYR A 106 9.70 -1.00 -9.76
CA TYR A 106 10.97 -0.31 -9.62
C TYR A 106 11.74 -0.25 -10.95
N TRP A 107 12.38 0.89 -11.18
CA TRP A 107 13.39 1.09 -12.20
C TRP A 107 14.70 1.46 -11.54
N ASN A 108 15.80 0.90 -12.00
CA ASN A 108 17.15 1.16 -11.48
C ASN A 108 18.15 1.24 -12.63
N GLY A 109 19.02 2.24 -12.61
CA GLY A 109 20.11 2.39 -13.59
C GLY A 109 19.62 2.52 -15.04
N GLY A 110 18.41 3.04 -15.25
CA GLY A 110 17.78 3.14 -16.58
C GLY A 110 17.14 1.85 -17.09
N ALA A 111 17.03 0.80 -16.26
CA ALA A 111 16.41 -0.46 -16.60
C ALA A 111 15.25 -0.81 -15.66
N TYR A 112 14.26 -1.52 -16.20
CA TYR A 112 13.15 -2.05 -15.42
C TYR A 112 13.65 -3.19 -14.53
N LYS A 113 13.54 -3.04 -13.20
CA LYS A 113 13.89 -4.08 -12.22
C LYS A 113 12.77 -5.11 -12.07
N GLY A 114 11.53 -4.69 -12.29
CA GLY A 114 10.36 -5.55 -12.16
C GLY A 114 9.25 -4.90 -11.36
N ALA A 115 8.19 -5.67 -11.17
CA ALA A 115 7.09 -5.32 -10.31
C ALA A 115 6.64 -6.51 -9.47
N SER A 116 6.16 -6.23 -8.27
CA SER A 116 5.58 -7.19 -7.35
C SER A 116 4.18 -6.81 -6.98
N LEU A 117 3.30 -7.80 -6.99
CA LEU A 117 1.97 -7.73 -6.41
C LEU A 117 1.95 -8.56 -5.13
N ILE A 118 1.72 -7.88 -4.01
CA ILE A 118 1.78 -8.43 -2.66
C ILE A 118 0.37 -8.49 -2.11
N ARG A 119 -0.02 -9.63 -1.52
CA ARG A 119 -1.33 -9.82 -0.90
C ARG A 119 -1.20 -10.51 0.43
N VAL A 120 -2.03 -10.11 1.39
CA VAL A 120 -2.04 -10.71 2.71
C VAL A 120 -3.40 -11.38 2.95
N ALA A 121 -3.36 -12.67 3.25
CA ALA A 121 -4.54 -13.48 3.55
C ALA A 121 -4.31 -14.25 4.86
N GLY A 122 -5.00 -13.84 5.93
CA GLY A 122 -4.77 -14.40 7.26
C GLY A 122 -3.30 -14.25 7.66
N LYS A 123 -2.64 -15.37 7.99
CA LYS A 123 -1.23 -15.44 8.40
C LYS A 123 -0.22 -15.54 7.24
N HIS A 124 -0.69 -15.47 5.99
CA HIS A 124 0.17 -15.64 4.83
C HIS A 124 0.26 -14.34 4.02
N LEU A 125 1.47 -14.02 3.57
CA LEU A 125 1.75 -13.00 2.58
C LEU A 125 2.24 -13.70 1.32
N SER A 126 1.57 -13.44 0.19
CA SER A 126 2.01 -13.88 -1.13
C SER A 126 2.54 -12.72 -1.94
N VAL A 127 3.54 -13.00 -2.78
CA VAL A 127 4.16 -12.09 -3.73
C VAL A 127 4.11 -12.77 -5.09
N SER A 128 3.63 -12.07 -6.10
CA SER A 128 3.81 -12.44 -7.50
C SER A 128 4.68 -11.37 -8.17
N PHE A 129 5.90 -11.75 -8.52
CA PHE A 129 6.91 -10.89 -9.11
C PHE A 129 7.05 -11.19 -10.60
N GLY A 130 7.19 -10.12 -11.41
CA GLY A 130 7.60 -10.21 -12.80
C GLY A 130 8.66 -9.17 -13.15
N GLY A 131 9.77 -9.63 -13.76
CA GLY A 131 10.86 -8.76 -14.18
C GLY A 131 11.98 -9.52 -14.91
N PRO A 132 13.19 -8.95 -15.01
CA PRO A 132 14.34 -9.59 -15.67
C PRO A 132 14.74 -10.95 -15.08
N ALA A 133 14.47 -11.18 -13.79
CA ALA A 133 14.68 -12.46 -13.12
C ALA A 133 13.61 -13.52 -13.46
N GLY A 134 12.64 -13.20 -14.33
CA GLY A 134 11.52 -14.06 -14.70
C GLY A 134 10.27 -13.79 -13.85
N GLN A 135 9.31 -14.72 -13.94
CA GLN A 135 8.13 -14.75 -13.08
C GLN A 135 8.44 -15.59 -11.84
N ILE A 136 8.21 -15.04 -10.65
CA ILE A 136 8.50 -15.71 -9.38
C ILE A 136 7.37 -15.46 -8.41
N ASP A 137 6.80 -16.54 -7.87
CA ASP A 137 5.84 -16.48 -6.77
C ASP A 137 6.53 -16.85 -5.45
N GLN A 138 6.21 -16.11 -4.39
CA GLN A 138 6.67 -16.36 -3.03
C GLN A 138 5.47 -16.37 -2.10
N THR A 139 5.42 -17.29 -1.14
CA THR A 139 4.51 -17.22 0.00
C THR A 139 5.31 -17.36 1.28
N ILE A 140 5.08 -16.48 2.25
CA ILE A 140 5.72 -16.50 3.57
C ILE A 140 4.66 -16.37 4.67
N ASP A 141 5.02 -16.81 5.87
CA ASP A 141 4.23 -16.53 7.07
C ASP A 141 4.52 -15.12 7.58
N VAL A 142 3.47 -14.43 8.04
CA VAL A 142 3.54 -13.12 8.67
C VAL A 142 2.82 -13.14 10.01
N PRO A 143 3.32 -12.40 11.02
CA PRO A 143 2.63 -12.32 12.31
C PRO A 143 1.35 -11.49 12.21
N ALA A 144 0.56 -11.49 13.28
CA ALA A 144 -0.67 -10.69 13.34
C ALA A 144 -0.39 -9.19 13.18
N VAL A 145 0.63 -8.70 13.87
CA VAL A 145 1.08 -7.29 13.84
C VAL A 145 2.40 -7.19 13.08
N PHE A 146 2.36 -6.53 11.93
CA PHE A 146 3.53 -6.18 11.13
C PHE A 146 3.20 -5.00 10.21
N SER A 147 4.23 -4.43 9.61
CA SER A 147 4.10 -3.40 8.57
C SER A 147 4.84 -3.83 7.29
N LEU A 148 4.51 -3.22 6.14
CA LEU A 148 5.15 -3.51 4.85
C LEU A 148 6.05 -2.33 4.43
N GLY A 149 7.35 -2.57 4.31
CA GLY A 149 8.35 -1.60 3.88
C GLY A 149 8.52 -1.61 2.37
N THR A 150 8.12 -0.51 1.72
CA THR A 150 8.18 -0.35 0.26
C THR A 150 9.22 0.66 -0.23
N HIS A 151 9.91 1.36 0.68
CA HIS A 151 11.02 2.33 0.48
C HIS A 151 10.67 3.80 0.27
N PRO A 152 9.56 4.21 -0.39
CA PRO A 152 9.07 5.58 -0.29
C PRO A 152 8.77 6.00 1.16
N VAL A 153 9.18 7.22 1.54
CA VAL A 153 9.12 7.69 2.93
C VAL A 153 7.69 7.94 3.40
N ALA A 154 6.73 8.22 2.50
CA ALA A 154 5.34 8.42 2.89
C ALA A 154 4.77 7.20 3.63
N GLY A 155 5.25 5.99 3.32
CA GLY A 155 4.83 4.75 3.97
C GLY A 155 5.50 4.47 5.32
N ASP A 156 6.62 5.13 5.63
CA ASP A 156 7.45 4.80 6.81
C ASP A 156 6.72 5.04 8.13
N GLY A 157 5.77 5.99 8.16
CA GLY A 157 4.97 6.25 9.35
C GLY A 157 4.08 5.08 9.75
N TRP A 158 3.70 4.19 8.82
CA TRP A 158 2.89 3.02 9.14
C TRP A 158 3.67 1.94 9.90
N HIS A 159 5.01 2.06 9.97
CA HIS A 159 5.84 1.14 10.75
C HIS A 159 5.64 1.28 12.27
N VAL A 160 5.08 2.39 12.74
CA VAL A 160 4.87 2.64 14.18
C VAL A 160 3.49 2.24 14.68
N ALA A 161 2.57 1.87 13.78
CA ALA A 161 1.17 1.63 14.11
C ALA A 161 0.95 0.45 15.08
N GLY A 162 1.89 -0.51 15.11
CA GLY A 162 1.83 -1.67 16.00
C GLY A 162 2.42 -1.45 17.40
N LEU A 163 2.86 -0.24 17.74
CA LEU A 163 3.43 0.05 19.06
C LEU A 163 2.38 -0.02 20.17
N ASP A 164 2.75 -0.60 21.31
CA ASP A 164 1.99 -0.43 22.55
C ASP A 164 2.41 0.88 23.23
N ALA A 165 1.50 1.85 23.29
CA ALA A 165 1.74 3.14 23.93
C ALA A 165 2.05 3.06 25.44
N LYS A 166 1.76 1.92 26.09
CA LYS A 166 2.04 1.69 27.52
C LYS A 166 3.47 1.24 27.77
N VAL A 167 4.18 0.77 26.75
CA VAL A 167 5.56 0.29 26.88
C VAL A 167 6.54 1.45 26.65
N THR A 168 7.40 1.67 27.64
CA THR A 168 8.48 2.66 27.55
C THR A 168 9.72 2.09 26.88
N GLY A 169 10.42 2.91 26.09
CA GLY A 169 11.65 2.51 25.40
C GLY A 169 11.39 1.80 24.07
N ALA A 170 12.45 1.17 23.54
CA ALA A 170 12.40 0.48 22.24
C ALA A 170 11.56 -0.79 22.29
N GLN A 171 10.71 -0.97 21.27
CA GLN A 171 9.90 -2.15 21.02
C GLN A 171 10.34 -2.80 19.70
N THR A 172 10.33 -4.13 19.64
CA THR A 172 10.61 -4.87 18.41
C THR A 172 9.30 -5.21 17.70
N LEU A 173 9.09 -4.59 16.54
CA LEU A 173 8.00 -4.90 15.62
C LEU A 173 8.51 -5.76 14.46
N SER A 174 7.58 -6.30 13.66
CA SER A 174 7.92 -7.04 12.44
C SER A 174 7.75 -6.16 11.20
N LEU A 175 8.77 -6.14 10.35
CA LEU A 175 8.78 -5.45 9.07
C LEU A 175 8.87 -6.48 7.94
N ALA A 176 7.83 -6.56 7.12
CA ALA A 176 7.90 -7.23 5.82
C ALA A 176 8.56 -6.27 4.82
N SER A 177 9.84 -6.45 4.54
CA SER A 177 10.63 -5.56 3.69
C SER A 177 10.69 -6.09 2.25
N VAL A 178 10.33 -5.24 1.29
CA VAL A 178 10.47 -5.53 -0.15
C VAL A 178 11.94 -5.37 -0.55
N GLU A 179 12.49 -6.30 -1.33
CA GLU A 179 13.84 -6.16 -1.90
C GLU A 179 13.90 -4.96 -2.87
N ALA A 180 14.79 -3.99 -2.61
CA ALA A 180 14.92 -2.78 -3.42
C ALA A 180 16.36 -2.37 -3.70
N SER A 181 17.31 -3.31 -3.63
CA SER A 181 18.66 -3.03 -4.10
C SER A 181 18.66 -2.67 -5.59
N THR A 182 19.73 -2.00 -6.01
CA THR A 182 19.93 -1.56 -7.39
C THR A 182 20.23 -2.71 -8.36
N ASP A 183 20.41 -3.94 -7.86
CA ASP A 183 20.63 -5.12 -8.69
C ASP A 183 19.32 -5.51 -9.38
N ILE A 184 19.24 -5.27 -10.70
CA ILE A 184 18.05 -5.53 -11.51
C ILE A 184 17.72 -7.03 -11.65
N ASN A 185 18.67 -7.91 -11.32
CA ASN A 185 18.47 -9.36 -11.37
C ASN A 185 17.99 -9.94 -10.03
N ARG A 186 17.95 -9.13 -8.97
CA ARG A 186 17.33 -9.55 -7.70
C ARG A 186 15.81 -9.32 -7.78
N PRO A 187 14.99 -10.37 -7.61
CA PRO A 187 13.54 -10.20 -7.65
C PRO A 187 13.05 -9.42 -6.43
N MET A 188 11.99 -8.64 -6.61
CA MET A 188 11.36 -7.80 -5.58
C MET A 188 10.52 -8.64 -4.61
N LEU A 189 11.15 -9.61 -3.96
CA LEU A 189 10.54 -10.50 -2.97
C LEU A 189 10.49 -9.84 -1.60
N VAL A 190 9.75 -10.45 -0.67
CA VAL A 190 9.58 -9.95 0.69
C VAL A 190 10.37 -10.79 1.68
N THR A 191 11.02 -10.12 2.63
CA THR A 191 11.65 -10.74 3.81
C THR A 191 11.09 -10.12 5.07
N VAL A 192 10.71 -10.94 6.06
CA VAL A 192 10.30 -10.46 7.39
C VAL A 192 11.53 -10.30 8.27
N VAL A 193 11.73 -9.10 8.81
CA VAL A 193 12.85 -8.76 9.68
C VAL A 193 12.36 -8.05 10.95
N PRO A 194 13.08 -8.16 12.08
CA PRO A 194 12.78 -7.35 13.25
C PRO A 194 13.09 -5.87 12.97
N LEU A 195 12.19 -4.99 13.39
CA LEU A 195 12.35 -3.54 13.37
C LEU A 195 12.26 -3.01 14.79
N GLN A 196 13.37 -2.47 15.31
CA GLN A 196 13.32 -1.72 16.56
C GLN A 196 12.65 -0.37 16.33
N VAL A 197 11.69 -0.02 17.18
CA VAL A 197 10.96 1.23 17.13
C VAL A 197 10.89 1.82 18.52
N GLU A 198 11.30 3.07 18.69
CA GLU A 198 11.24 3.78 19.96
C GLU A 198 10.44 5.08 19.80
N ARG A 199 9.50 5.34 20.71
CA ARG A 199 8.79 6.61 20.76
C ARG A 199 9.60 7.61 21.58
N MET A 200 9.99 8.71 20.94
CA MET A 200 10.82 9.75 21.55
C MET A 200 9.99 10.83 22.25
N GLY A 201 8.73 11.01 21.83
CA GLY A 201 7.79 11.95 22.44
C GLY A 201 7.07 12.81 21.41
N SER A 202 6.31 13.79 21.89
CA SER A 202 5.67 14.78 21.03
C SER A 202 6.62 15.93 20.77
N GLU A 203 6.69 16.40 19.53
CA GLU A 203 7.55 17.50 19.12
C GLU A 203 6.84 18.38 18.08
N ARG A 204 6.96 19.69 18.22
CA ARG A 204 6.46 20.65 17.23
C ARG A 204 7.60 21.03 16.30
N ILE A 205 7.47 20.69 15.01
CA ILE A 205 8.51 20.92 14.01
C ILE A 205 8.02 21.82 12.87
N THR A 206 8.96 22.51 12.22
CA THR A 206 8.69 23.32 11.03
C THR A 206 9.48 22.78 9.85
N VAL A 207 8.79 22.63 8.73
CA VAL A 207 9.29 22.15 7.44
C VAL A 207 8.75 23.06 6.33
N ALA A 208 9.19 22.85 5.08
CA ALA A 208 8.68 23.63 3.95
C ALA A 208 7.15 23.58 3.78
N ALA A 209 6.50 22.47 4.12
CA ALA A 209 5.03 22.35 4.08
C ALA A 209 4.29 23.11 5.20
N GLY A 210 4.99 23.62 6.22
CA GLY A 210 4.39 24.32 7.37
C GLY A 210 4.93 23.86 8.73
N THR A 211 4.19 24.21 9.79
CA THR A 211 4.51 23.83 11.17
C THR A 211 3.48 22.84 11.69
N PHE A 212 3.95 21.75 12.29
CA PHE A 212 3.11 20.62 12.71
C PHE A 212 3.44 20.20 14.13
N ASP A 213 2.41 19.84 14.88
CA ASP A 213 2.54 19.05 16.10
C ASP A 213 2.65 17.58 15.67
N THR A 214 3.72 16.92 16.06
CA THR A 214 4.07 15.57 15.59
C THR A 214 4.43 14.65 16.75
N THR A 215 4.38 13.35 16.52
CA THR A 215 5.08 12.38 17.37
C THR A 215 6.39 11.96 16.70
N HIS A 216 7.50 12.05 17.46
CA HIS A 216 8.84 11.65 17.06
C HIS A 216 9.09 10.19 17.43
N TYR A 217 9.56 9.41 16.45
CA TYR A 217 9.96 8.01 16.61
C TYR A 217 11.36 7.78 16.05
N ARG A 218 12.06 6.78 16.60
CA ARG A 218 13.32 6.27 16.06
C ARG A 218 13.14 4.84 15.58
N LEU A 219 13.42 4.62 14.30
CA LEU A 219 13.38 3.32 13.62
C LEU A 219 14.79 2.75 13.49
N ALA A 220 14.93 1.45 13.75
CA ALA A 220 16.17 0.67 13.68
C ALA A 220 17.37 1.32 14.41
N GLY A 221 17.11 2.18 15.39
CA GLY A 221 18.14 2.94 16.12
C GLY A 221 18.85 4.02 15.31
N VAL A 222 18.51 4.25 14.03
CA VAL A 222 19.30 5.09 13.12
C VAL A 222 18.49 6.02 12.21
N ASN A 223 17.17 5.90 12.20
CA ASN A 223 16.29 6.75 11.40
C ASN A 223 15.24 7.40 12.28
N ASP A 224 15.33 8.69 12.48
CA ASP A 224 14.34 9.48 13.18
C ASP A 224 13.22 9.87 12.19
N ILE A 225 11.96 9.73 12.60
CA ILE A 225 10.78 10.17 11.84
C ILE A 225 9.84 10.97 12.73
N TRP A 226 9.23 12.00 12.17
CA TRP A 226 8.19 12.80 12.80
C TRP A 226 6.91 12.59 12.01
N VAL A 227 5.84 12.17 12.69
CA VAL A 227 4.58 11.79 12.03
C VAL A 227 3.38 12.52 12.63
N LEU A 228 2.34 12.70 11.83
CA LEU A 228 1.02 13.17 12.28
C LEU A 228 0.23 12.00 12.89
N ASP A 229 -0.51 12.25 13.97
CA ASP A 229 -1.14 11.16 14.75
C ASP A 229 -2.30 10.43 14.04
N ASP A 230 -3.17 11.14 13.29
CA ASP A 230 -4.42 10.56 12.74
C ASP A 230 -4.20 9.45 11.69
N ASP A 231 -3.24 9.67 10.78
CA ASP A 231 -3.01 8.83 9.62
C ASP A 231 -1.52 8.49 9.41
N LEU A 232 -0.67 8.85 10.38
CA LEU A 232 0.76 8.53 10.41
C LEU A 232 1.52 9.05 9.18
N ILE A 233 1.10 10.21 8.64
CA ILE A 233 1.82 10.88 7.56
C ILE A 233 3.17 11.35 8.11
N VAL A 234 4.25 10.98 7.43
CA VAL A 234 5.60 11.46 7.77
C VAL A 234 5.71 12.95 7.41
N VAL A 235 6.16 13.77 8.35
CA VAL A 235 6.48 15.19 8.16
C VAL A 235 7.97 15.35 7.86
N LYS A 236 8.81 14.57 8.53
CA LYS A 236 10.26 14.58 8.36
C LYS A 236 10.86 13.22 8.65
N SER A 237 11.93 12.86 7.96
CA SER A 237 12.78 11.71 8.25
C SER A 237 14.25 12.11 8.20
N VAL A 238 15.04 11.71 9.20
CA VAL A 238 16.47 12.01 9.30
C VAL A 238 17.23 10.74 9.66
N SER A 239 18.19 10.36 8.81
CA SER A 239 19.13 9.29 9.11
C SER A 239 20.55 9.85 9.20
N THR A 240 20.98 10.15 10.43
CA THR A 240 22.30 10.74 10.70
C THR A 240 23.45 9.87 10.21
N THR A 241 23.34 8.55 10.39
CA THR A 241 24.38 7.58 9.97
C THR A 241 24.51 7.48 8.45
N ARG A 242 23.41 7.69 7.72
CA ARG A 242 23.38 7.68 6.25
C ARG A 242 23.58 9.07 5.65
N GLY A 243 23.54 10.12 6.47
CA GLY A 243 23.62 11.51 6.02
C GLY A 243 22.44 11.88 5.11
N LEU A 244 21.24 11.44 5.44
CA LEU A 244 20.03 11.62 4.63
C LEU A 244 18.95 12.37 5.43
N GLU A 245 18.25 13.26 4.76
CA GLU A 245 17.14 14.04 5.31
C GLU A 245 16.04 14.18 4.26
N TYR A 246 14.82 13.78 4.63
CA TYR A 246 13.63 13.83 3.79
C TYR A 246 12.59 14.69 4.48
N GLU A 247 12.06 15.67 3.77
CA GLU A 247 11.20 16.69 4.36
C GLU A 247 9.95 16.91 3.53
N LEU A 248 8.80 16.97 4.20
CA LEU A 248 7.53 17.30 3.58
C LEU A 248 7.54 18.76 3.11
N THR A 249 7.33 18.95 1.81
CA THR A 249 7.38 20.25 1.13
C THR A 249 6.00 20.80 0.80
N THR A 250 5.03 19.91 0.58
CA THR A 250 3.63 20.28 0.40
C THR A 250 2.75 19.28 1.13
N LEU A 251 1.64 19.76 1.67
CA LEU A 251 0.57 18.93 2.22
C LEU A 251 -0.77 19.59 1.94
N THR A 252 -1.67 18.85 1.32
CA THR A 252 -3.08 19.21 1.19
C THR A 252 -3.90 18.11 1.85
N GLN A 253 -4.84 18.50 2.70
CA GLN A 253 -5.75 17.58 3.38
C GLN A 253 -7.19 18.02 3.13
N SER A 254 -8.05 17.06 2.84
CA SER A 254 -9.49 17.27 2.71
C SER A 254 -10.23 16.23 3.51
N ARG A 255 -11.27 16.65 4.23
CA ARG A 255 -12.26 15.73 4.80
C ARG A 255 -13.42 15.65 3.81
N GLY A 256 -13.83 14.43 3.46
CA GLY A 256 -15.09 14.22 2.76
C GLY A 256 -16.19 14.85 3.60
N HIS A 257 -16.95 15.75 3.00
CA HIS A 257 -18.13 16.30 3.65
C HIS A 257 -19.14 15.16 3.81
N LEU A 258 -19.28 14.65 5.04
CA LEU A 258 -20.37 13.77 5.44
C LEU A 258 -21.65 14.58 5.61
#